data_AF-A0A966EDB5-F1
#
_entry.id   AF-A0A966EDB5-F1
#
_cell.length_a   1.000
_cell.length_b   1.000
_cell.length_c   1.000
_cell.angle_alpha   90.00
_cell.angle_beta   90.00
_cell.angle_gamma   90.00
#
_symmetry.space_group_name_H-M   'P 1'
#
loop_
_entity.id
_entity.type
_entity.pdbx_description
1 polymer ?
#
loop_
_entity_poly.entity_id
_entity_poly.type
_entity_poly.pdbx_seq_one_letter_code
_entity_poly.pdbx_strand_id
1 'polypeptide(L)'
;MFLDLVHIGGAEIRGHSAGSLFRSLIASAYLAVGFICIVYSYSHQDPNLRIAGIAVLSLGAVVAWLGALKRYRVIADTPTAILRSAAQGYVELTGTCRATPDADLLRYGKAPPCLWYLATIIEQQRSFGKNRTNTRFERSEDTFIIEDGTGECVIDPEHAEVQSAHQTSWREGATYYRVNYLVPGDRIYAIGDMRTLRAADGTLDRRADLSALLREW
;
A
#
# COMPACT_ATOMS: atom_id res chain seq x y z
N MET A 1 -13.63 -30.85 -27.32
CA MET A 1 -14.61 -31.05 -26.24
C MET A 1 -13.87 -30.79 -24.95
N PHE A 2 -14.27 -29.73 -24.24
CA PHE A 2 -13.76 -29.12 -22.99
C PHE A 2 -12.66 -29.80 -22.13
N LEU A 3 -11.74 -28.93 -21.65
CA LEU A 3 -11.02 -28.95 -20.35
C LEU A 3 -10.05 -30.16 -20.12
N ASP A 4 -9.06 -30.17 -19.23
CA ASP A 4 -8.62 -29.35 -18.06
C ASP A 4 -7.06 -29.42 -18.00
N LEU A 5 -6.23 -28.60 -17.34
CA LEU A 5 -6.35 -27.34 -16.57
C LEU A 5 -4.91 -26.71 -16.51
N VAL A 6 -4.73 -25.41 -16.20
CA VAL A 6 -3.41 -24.76 -15.95
C VAL A 6 -3.22 -24.50 -14.44
N HIS A 7 -2.06 -24.86 -13.88
CA HIS A 7 -1.61 -24.57 -12.50
C HIS A 7 -0.35 -23.69 -12.58
N ILE A 8 -0.31 -22.41 -12.19
CA ILE A 8 -0.71 -21.71 -10.94
C ILE A 8 0.17 -22.06 -9.73
N GLY A 9 1.11 -21.16 -9.44
CA GLY A 9 1.82 -21.02 -8.16
C GLY A 9 2.16 -19.54 -7.95
N GLY A 10 1.80 -18.97 -6.80
CA GLY A 10 1.89 -17.53 -6.54
C GLY A 10 1.99 -17.21 -5.05
N ALA A 11 2.36 -15.96 -4.74
CA ALA A 11 2.84 -15.54 -3.43
C ALA A 11 2.43 -14.09 -3.09
N GLU A 12 1.98 -13.86 -1.86
CA GLU A 12 0.97 -12.83 -1.58
C GLU A 12 1.45 -11.36 -1.53
N ILE A 13 2.17 -10.94 -0.48
CA ILE A 13 2.54 -9.54 -0.10
C ILE A 13 1.52 -8.81 0.80
N ARG A 14 1.94 -8.14 1.91
CA ARG A 14 1.06 -7.36 2.84
C ARG A 14 1.58 -5.96 3.24
N GLY A 15 0.76 -4.90 3.08
CA GLY A 15 1.05 -3.49 3.45
C GLY A 15 0.31 -2.93 4.69
N HIS A 16 0.86 -1.91 5.35
CA HIS A 16 0.38 -1.41 6.67
C HIS A 16 -0.26 0.01 6.64
N SER A 17 -1.58 0.07 6.81
CA SER A 17 -2.36 1.33 6.89
C SER A 17 -2.43 1.92 8.32
N ALA A 18 -2.99 3.14 8.42
CA ALA A 18 -3.33 3.93 9.63
C ALA A 18 -2.20 4.39 10.57
N GLY A 19 -1.08 3.65 10.70
CA GLY A 19 -0.04 3.95 11.70
C GLY A 19 0.83 5.19 11.46
N SER A 20 0.73 5.83 10.29
CA SER A 20 1.57 6.97 9.87
C SER A 20 1.08 8.32 10.40
N LEU A 21 -0.22 8.60 10.27
CA LEU A 21 -0.84 9.89 10.60
C LEU A 21 -0.74 10.25 12.10
N PHE A 22 -0.93 9.25 12.97
CA PHE A 22 -0.82 9.44 14.41
C PHE A 22 0.61 9.79 14.85
N ARG A 23 1.63 9.21 14.18
CA ARG A 23 3.04 9.48 14.46
C ARG A 23 3.47 10.87 13.99
N SER A 24 2.95 11.37 12.86
CA SER A 24 3.22 12.74 12.42
C SER A 24 2.62 13.81 13.34
N LEU A 25 1.45 13.56 13.93
CA LEU A 25 0.82 14.47 14.89
C LEU A 25 1.61 14.57 16.20
N ILE A 26 2.11 13.44 16.71
CA ILE A 26 2.95 13.43 17.92
C ILE A 26 4.29 14.15 17.65
N ALA A 27 4.90 13.94 16.48
CA ALA A 27 6.15 14.60 16.11
C ALA A 27 6.00 16.13 15.99
N SER A 28 4.91 16.62 15.38
CA SER A 28 4.67 18.07 15.29
C SER A 28 4.40 18.73 16.64
N ALA A 29 3.69 18.04 17.54
CA ALA A 29 3.47 18.52 18.91
C ALA A 29 4.78 18.66 19.71
N TYR A 30 5.71 17.70 19.57
CA TYR A 30 6.99 17.72 20.29
C TYR A 30 7.88 18.90 19.87
N LEU A 31 7.94 19.18 18.56
CA LEU A 31 8.67 20.34 18.02
C LEU A 31 8.04 21.67 18.47
N ALA A 32 6.70 21.76 18.48
CA ALA A 32 5.99 22.95 18.94
C ALA A 32 6.27 23.26 20.42
N VAL A 33 6.23 22.26 21.30
CA VAL A 33 6.53 22.44 22.74
C VAL A 33 7.97 22.91 22.95
N GLY A 34 8.96 22.26 22.32
CA GLY A 34 10.36 22.66 22.43
C GLY A 34 10.63 24.08 21.92
N PHE A 35 9.98 24.47 20.81
CA PHE A 35 10.07 25.84 20.27
C PHE A 35 9.43 26.87 21.23
N ILE A 36 8.25 26.58 21.79
CA ILE A 36 7.57 27.45 22.77
C ILE A 36 8.44 27.65 24.03
N CYS A 37 9.06 26.58 24.57
CA CYS A 37 9.96 26.69 25.72
C CYS A 37 11.17 27.59 25.43
N ILE A 38 11.76 27.50 24.24
CA ILE A 38 12.87 28.37 23.82
C ILE A 38 12.41 29.84 23.70
N VAL A 39 11.30 30.10 23.00
CA VAL A 39 10.77 31.47 22.84
C VAL A 39 10.41 32.11 24.19
N TYR A 40 9.76 31.37 25.09
CA TYR A 40 9.41 31.84 26.43
C TYR A 40 10.65 32.11 27.31
N SER A 41 11.70 31.32 27.13
CA SER A 41 12.99 31.52 27.82
C SER A 41 13.82 32.68 27.24
N TYR A 42 13.60 33.06 25.98
CA TYR A 42 14.15 34.30 25.43
C TYR A 42 13.46 35.53 26.03
N SER A 43 12.15 35.49 26.29
CA SER A 43 11.43 36.62 26.88
C SER A 43 11.69 36.82 28.39
N HIS A 44 11.87 35.74 29.17
CA HIS A 44 12.10 35.81 30.63
C HIS A 44 13.59 35.79 31.03
N GLN A 45 14.51 35.68 30.07
CA GLN A 45 15.97 35.61 30.29
C GLN A 45 16.50 34.42 31.11
N ASP A 46 15.64 33.48 31.55
CA ASP A 46 16.03 32.31 32.36
C ASP A 46 16.93 31.31 31.61
N PRO A 47 18.22 31.14 31.98
CA PRO A 47 19.14 30.26 31.25
C PRO A 47 18.76 28.77 31.37
N ASN A 48 18.22 28.35 32.52
CA ASN A 48 17.85 26.96 32.79
C ASN A 48 16.75 26.46 31.83
N LEU A 49 15.81 27.33 31.46
CA LEU A 49 14.70 26.97 30.56
C LEU A 49 15.17 26.83 29.10
N ARG A 50 16.26 27.52 28.69
CA ARG A 50 16.93 27.30 27.38
C ARG A 50 17.49 25.90 27.29
N ILE A 51 18.24 25.50 28.33
CA ILE A 51 18.88 24.20 28.40
C ILE A 51 17.82 23.08 28.38
N ALA A 52 16.72 23.25 29.15
CA ALA A 52 15.59 22.34 29.12
C ALA A 52 14.93 22.24 27.73
N GLY A 53 14.66 23.36 27.06
CA GLY A 53 14.08 23.38 25.71
C GLY A 53 14.96 22.70 24.66
N ILE A 54 16.28 22.97 24.69
CA ILE A 54 17.27 22.33 23.81
C ILE A 54 17.36 20.82 24.10
N ALA A 55 17.33 20.39 25.37
CA ALA A 55 17.35 18.99 25.73
C ALA A 55 16.11 18.23 25.23
N VAL A 56 14.92 18.82 25.36
CA VAL A 56 13.65 18.26 24.84
C VAL A 56 13.69 18.12 23.30
N LEU A 57 14.13 19.16 22.58
CA LEU A 57 14.28 19.08 21.12
C LEU A 57 15.30 18.02 20.69
N SER A 58 16.43 17.93 21.39
CA SER A 58 17.50 16.96 21.11
C SER A 58 17.02 15.52 21.34
N LEU A 59 16.31 15.27 22.44
CA LEU A 59 15.72 13.97 22.73
C LEU A 59 14.67 13.58 21.68
N GLY A 60 13.81 14.52 21.29
CA GLY A 60 12.82 14.33 20.22
C GLY A 60 13.49 13.99 18.88
N ALA A 61 14.57 14.66 18.53
CA ALA A 61 15.36 14.39 17.32
C ALA A 61 16.00 13.00 17.33
N VAL A 62 16.56 12.56 18.46
CA VAL A 62 17.12 11.20 18.61
C VAL A 62 16.04 10.12 18.45
N VAL A 63 14.87 10.31 19.07
CA VAL A 63 13.74 9.36 18.93
C VAL A 63 13.23 9.31 17.49
N ALA A 64 13.10 10.46 16.82
CA ALA A 64 12.72 10.53 15.42
C ALA A 64 13.76 9.84 14.51
N TRP A 65 15.05 10.06 14.77
CA TRP A 65 16.15 9.42 14.03
C TRP A 65 16.16 7.91 14.21
N LEU A 66 15.98 7.38 15.43
CA LEU A 66 15.86 5.93 15.66
C LEU A 66 14.63 5.32 14.96
N GLY A 67 13.50 6.04 14.94
CA GLY A 67 12.31 5.64 14.18
C GLY A 67 12.55 5.62 12.67
N ALA A 68 13.29 6.59 12.14
CA ALA A 68 13.72 6.64 10.74
C ALA A 68 14.73 5.53 10.42
N LEU A 69 15.70 5.28 11.29
CA LEU A 69 16.70 4.21 11.15
C LEU A 69 16.05 2.82 11.13
N LYS A 70 15.03 2.59 11.97
CA LYS A 70 14.26 1.34 11.95
C LYS A 70 13.52 1.14 10.62
N ARG A 71 12.91 2.20 10.07
CA ARG A 71 12.29 2.15 8.74
C ARG A 71 13.32 1.95 7.63
N TYR A 72 14.44 2.66 7.70
CA TYR A 72 15.54 2.54 6.76
C TYR A 72 16.08 1.11 6.72
N ARG A 73 16.32 0.48 7.88
CA ARG A 73 16.75 -0.93 7.93
C ARG A 73 15.73 -1.88 7.31
N VAL A 74 14.44 -1.73 7.62
CA VAL A 74 13.40 -2.57 6.98
C VAL A 74 13.41 -2.45 5.45
N ILE A 75 13.66 -1.26 4.90
CA ILE A 75 13.72 -1.04 3.44
C ILE A 75 15.07 -1.50 2.86
N ALA A 76 16.19 -1.07 3.44
CA ALA A 76 17.54 -1.31 2.92
C ALA A 76 18.09 -2.72 3.16
N ASP A 77 17.57 -3.42 4.18
CA ASP A 77 17.86 -4.84 4.42
C ASP A 77 16.88 -5.76 3.67
N THR A 78 15.96 -5.21 2.84
CA THR A 78 15.20 -6.00 1.86
C THR A 78 16.02 -6.11 0.57
N PRO A 79 16.56 -7.29 0.21
CA PRO A 79 17.20 -7.47 -1.08
C PRO A 79 16.14 -7.50 -2.18
N THR A 80 16.41 -6.82 -3.30
CA THR A 80 15.65 -6.99 -4.54
C THR A 80 15.81 -8.45 -5.01
N ALA A 81 14.74 -9.23 -4.85
CA ALA A 81 14.80 -10.67 -5.04
C ALA A 81 14.33 -11.06 -6.44
N ILE A 82 15.15 -11.83 -7.14
CA ILE A 82 14.75 -12.55 -8.36
C ILE A 82 13.73 -13.62 -7.96
N LEU A 83 12.61 -13.74 -8.68
CA LEU A 83 11.48 -14.64 -8.34
C LEU A 83 11.93 -16.09 -8.10
N ARG A 84 12.87 -16.59 -8.91
CA ARG A 84 13.45 -17.95 -8.75
C ARG A 84 14.17 -18.18 -7.40
N SER A 85 14.68 -17.13 -6.76
CA SER A 85 15.47 -17.20 -5.52
C SER A 85 14.83 -16.48 -4.33
N ALA A 86 13.63 -15.94 -4.51
CA ALA A 86 12.90 -15.27 -3.45
C ALA A 86 12.51 -16.29 -2.36
N ALA A 87 13.05 -16.12 -1.16
CA ALA A 87 12.74 -16.97 -0.01
C ALA A 87 11.37 -16.58 0.57
N GLN A 88 10.70 -17.53 1.21
CA GLN A 88 9.44 -17.30 1.91
C GLN A 88 9.60 -16.20 2.98
N GLY A 89 8.73 -15.20 2.98
CA GLY A 89 8.80 -14.02 3.85
C GLY A 89 8.71 -12.69 3.07
N TYR A 90 9.09 -11.58 3.72
CA TYR A 90 8.98 -10.25 3.15
C TYR A 90 10.01 -10.03 2.02
N VAL A 91 9.54 -9.90 0.77
CA VAL A 91 10.38 -9.77 -0.44
C VAL A 91 10.02 -8.55 -1.28
N GLU A 92 10.99 -8.04 -2.03
CA GLU A 92 10.85 -6.95 -2.99
C GLU A 92 10.96 -7.52 -4.41
N LEU A 93 9.89 -7.40 -5.20
CA LEU A 93 9.76 -7.96 -6.53
C LEU A 93 9.68 -6.86 -7.59
N THR A 94 10.37 -7.06 -8.71
CA THR A 94 10.29 -6.20 -9.90
C THR A 94 10.17 -7.06 -11.15
N GLY A 95 9.14 -6.81 -11.96
CA GLY A 95 8.84 -7.63 -13.13
C GLY A 95 7.78 -6.97 -14.01
N THR A 96 7.40 -7.65 -15.08
CA THR A 96 6.31 -7.25 -15.98
C THR A 96 4.99 -7.82 -15.46
N CYS A 97 3.89 -7.07 -15.49
CA CYS A 97 2.59 -7.59 -15.10
C CYS A 97 1.80 -8.19 -16.27
N ARG A 98 1.09 -9.28 -16.01
CA ARG A 98 0.32 -10.05 -16.98
C ARG A 98 -1.04 -10.46 -16.41
N ALA A 99 -2.04 -10.64 -17.28
CA ALA A 99 -3.32 -11.22 -16.89
C ALA A 99 -3.14 -12.66 -16.41
N THR A 100 -3.86 -13.01 -15.35
CA THR A 100 -4.08 -14.40 -14.95
C THR A 100 -4.77 -15.15 -16.10
N PRO A 101 -4.41 -16.41 -16.40
CA PRO A 101 -5.14 -17.21 -17.39
C PRO A 101 -6.64 -17.20 -17.11
N ASP A 102 -7.44 -17.04 -18.16
CA ASP A 102 -8.90 -16.96 -18.13
C ASP A 102 -9.52 -15.79 -17.33
N ALA A 103 -8.73 -14.79 -16.92
CA ALA A 103 -9.23 -13.55 -16.32
C ALA A 103 -9.45 -12.44 -17.36
N ASP A 104 -10.63 -11.82 -17.34
CA ASP A 104 -10.95 -10.64 -18.15
C ASP A 104 -10.24 -9.37 -17.63
N LEU A 105 -10.01 -8.39 -18.51
CA LEU A 105 -9.46 -7.10 -18.11
C LEU A 105 -10.53 -6.21 -17.47
N LEU A 106 -10.21 -5.70 -16.28
CA LEU A 106 -11.03 -4.74 -15.55
C LEU A 106 -11.13 -3.39 -16.27
N ARG A 107 -12.22 -2.66 -16.01
CA ARG A 107 -12.43 -1.31 -16.52
C ARG A 107 -13.07 -0.42 -15.44
N TYR A 108 -12.37 0.65 -15.07
CA TYR A 108 -12.90 1.64 -14.13
C TYR A 108 -13.13 3.00 -14.78
N GLY A 109 -14.40 3.36 -14.99
CA GLY A 109 -14.82 4.64 -15.55
C GLY A 109 -14.12 4.97 -16.88
N LYS A 110 -13.30 6.03 -16.87
CA LYS A 110 -12.54 6.52 -18.05
C LYS A 110 -11.14 5.90 -18.22
N ALA A 111 -10.74 4.97 -17.35
CA ALA A 111 -9.50 4.20 -17.55
C ALA A 111 -9.60 3.28 -18.79
N PRO A 112 -8.49 2.94 -19.45
CA PRO A 112 -8.45 1.84 -20.40
C PRO A 112 -8.66 0.49 -19.68
N PRO A 113 -8.87 -0.62 -20.43
CA PRO A 113 -8.81 -1.97 -19.86
C PRO A 113 -7.49 -2.19 -19.11
N CYS A 114 -7.57 -2.72 -17.89
CA CYS A 114 -6.50 -2.76 -16.91
C CYS A 114 -6.52 -4.07 -16.12
N LEU A 115 -5.38 -4.44 -15.54
CA LEU A 115 -5.25 -5.59 -14.62
C LEU A 115 -5.68 -5.24 -13.20
N TRP A 116 -5.54 -3.97 -12.84
CA TRP A 116 -5.75 -3.48 -11.49
C TRP A 116 -6.04 -1.98 -11.53
N TYR A 117 -6.82 -1.48 -10.57
CA TYR A 117 -6.99 -0.05 -10.34
C TYR A 117 -7.11 0.32 -8.86
N LEU A 118 -6.69 1.55 -8.55
CA LEU A 118 -6.94 2.25 -7.30
C LEU A 118 -7.51 3.64 -7.59
N ALA A 119 -8.80 3.79 -7.33
CA ALA A 119 -9.55 5.03 -7.47
C ALA A 119 -9.62 5.78 -6.13
N THR A 120 -9.19 7.04 -6.15
CA THR A 120 -9.40 8.03 -5.09
C THR A 120 -10.51 8.98 -5.54
N ILE A 121 -11.62 8.97 -4.81
CA ILE A 121 -12.83 9.74 -5.09
C ILE A 121 -12.94 10.86 -4.06
N ILE A 122 -12.94 12.11 -4.52
CA ILE A 122 -12.97 13.31 -3.67
C ILE A 122 -14.25 14.09 -3.96
N GLU A 123 -15.20 14.08 -3.01
CA GLU A 123 -16.47 14.79 -3.12
C GLU A 123 -16.40 16.13 -2.37
N GLN A 124 -16.73 17.24 -3.05
CA GLN A 124 -16.76 18.57 -2.44
C GLN A 124 -18.20 19.03 -2.19
N GLN A 125 -18.64 18.96 -0.94
CA GLN A 125 -19.95 19.48 -0.52
C GLN A 125 -19.83 20.92 -0.01
N ARG A 126 -20.67 21.81 -0.54
CA ARG A 126 -20.86 23.17 -0.03
C ARG A 126 -22.24 23.28 0.59
N SER A 127 -22.33 23.63 1.88
CA SER A 127 -23.61 23.88 2.55
C SER A 127 -23.47 24.99 3.57
N PHE A 128 -24.36 25.98 3.53
CA PHE A 128 -24.46 27.11 4.48
C PHE A 128 -23.09 27.72 4.86
N GLY A 129 -22.29 28.09 3.86
CA GLY A 129 -20.97 28.71 4.05
C GLY A 129 -19.85 27.78 4.53
N LYS A 130 -20.14 26.50 4.82
CA LYS A 130 -19.16 25.50 5.23
C LYS A 130 -18.83 24.55 4.08
N ASN A 131 -17.55 24.47 3.74
CA ASN A 131 -17.04 23.47 2.81
C ASN A 131 -16.74 22.17 3.59
N ARG A 132 -17.22 21.04 3.08
CA ARG A 132 -16.81 19.69 3.51
C ARG A 132 -16.20 18.96 2.31
N THR A 133 -15.09 18.27 2.55
CA THR A 133 -14.48 17.39 1.56
C THR A 133 -14.55 15.97 2.10
N ASN A 134 -15.20 15.07 1.38
CA ASN A 134 -15.20 13.64 1.67
C ASN A 134 -14.20 12.96 0.72
N THR A 135 -13.48 11.95 1.20
CA THR A 135 -12.54 11.18 0.38
C THR A 135 -12.79 9.70 0.59
N ARG A 136 -13.12 9.00 -0.49
CA ARG A 136 -13.32 7.55 -0.54
C ARG A 136 -12.26 6.92 -1.42
N PHE A 137 -11.87 5.70 -1.07
CA PHE A 137 -11.00 4.86 -1.89
C PHE A 137 -11.79 3.65 -2.38
N GLU A 138 -11.46 3.19 -3.58
CA GLU A 138 -12.00 2.00 -4.22
C GLU A 138 -10.86 1.32 -4.98
N ARG A 139 -10.73 -0.01 -4.85
CA ARG A 139 -9.63 -0.81 -5.40
C ARG A 139 -10.22 -2.08 -6.00
N SER A 140 -9.62 -2.57 -7.07
CA SER A 140 -9.90 -3.92 -7.59
C SER A 140 -9.32 -5.02 -6.71
N GLU A 141 -10.11 -6.04 -6.42
CA GLU A 141 -9.73 -7.23 -5.64
C GLU A 141 -9.08 -8.32 -6.52
N ASP A 142 -9.13 -8.18 -7.85
CA ASP A 142 -8.65 -9.20 -8.79
C ASP A 142 -7.12 -9.39 -8.77
N THR A 143 -6.71 -10.65 -8.58
CA THR A 143 -5.32 -11.09 -8.63
C THR A 143 -4.75 -11.07 -10.06
N PHE A 144 -3.52 -10.59 -10.21
CA PHE A 144 -2.79 -10.55 -11.49
C PHE A 144 -1.38 -11.15 -11.35
N ILE A 145 -0.72 -11.47 -12.46
CA ILE A 145 0.60 -12.12 -12.46
C ILE A 145 1.72 -11.07 -12.61
N ILE A 146 2.86 -11.31 -11.96
CA ILE A 146 4.15 -10.66 -12.23
C ILE A 146 5.15 -11.71 -12.74
N GLU A 147 5.91 -11.36 -13.78
CA GLU A 147 6.94 -12.22 -14.40
C GLU A 147 8.27 -11.45 -14.52
N ASP A 148 9.39 -12.08 -14.15
CA ASP A 148 10.75 -11.49 -14.23
C ASP A 148 11.66 -12.20 -15.25
N GLY A 149 11.09 -13.12 -16.05
CA GLY A 149 11.81 -14.00 -16.96
C GLY A 149 12.46 -15.23 -16.29
N THR A 150 12.43 -15.32 -14.96
CA THR A 150 12.92 -16.49 -14.20
C THR A 150 11.79 -17.31 -13.60
N GLY A 151 10.67 -16.67 -13.27
CA GLY A 151 9.44 -17.31 -12.84
C GLY A 151 8.23 -16.38 -12.97
N GLU A 152 7.09 -16.87 -12.53
CA GLU A 152 5.83 -16.14 -12.41
C GLU A 152 5.36 -16.15 -10.96
N CYS A 153 4.63 -15.12 -10.55
CA CYS A 153 4.00 -15.03 -9.25
C CYS A 153 2.64 -14.34 -9.36
N VAL A 154 1.61 -14.89 -8.73
CA VAL A 154 0.32 -14.23 -8.57
C VAL A 154 0.41 -13.22 -7.43
N ILE A 155 0.06 -11.97 -7.69
CA ILE A 155 -0.05 -10.88 -6.71
C ILE A 155 -1.52 -10.74 -6.29
N ASP A 156 -1.76 -10.65 -4.98
CA ASP A 156 -3.04 -10.24 -4.41
C ASP A 156 -3.03 -8.73 -4.11
N PRO A 157 -3.87 -7.91 -4.77
CA PRO A 157 -3.92 -6.48 -4.55
C PRO A 157 -4.60 -6.04 -3.24
N GLU A 158 -5.33 -6.88 -2.51
CA GLU A 158 -5.83 -6.50 -1.17
C GLU A 158 -4.63 -6.26 -0.25
N HIS A 159 -3.70 -7.21 -0.27
CA HIS A 159 -2.57 -7.22 0.62
C HIS A 159 -1.37 -6.46 0.00
N ALA A 160 -1.19 -6.45 -1.33
CA ALA A 160 -0.04 -5.81 -1.97
C ALA A 160 -0.02 -4.26 -1.97
N GLU A 161 1.18 -3.69 -1.74
CA GLU A 161 1.49 -2.32 -2.12
C GLU A 161 2.03 -2.32 -3.56
N VAL A 162 1.17 -1.88 -4.49
CA VAL A 162 1.43 -1.86 -5.93
C VAL A 162 1.60 -0.42 -6.37
N GLN A 163 2.76 -0.10 -6.96
CA GLN A 163 3.00 1.20 -7.60
C GLN A 163 2.71 1.10 -9.10
N SER A 164 1.86 2.00 -9.60
CA SER A 164 1.58 2.15 -11.03
C SER A 164 2.21 3.42 -11.59
N ALA A 165 2.74 3.32 -12.81
CA ALA A 165 3.17 4.47 -13.60
C ALA A 165 2.01 5.24 -14.26
N HIS A 166 0.84 4.60 -14.47
CA HIS A 166 -0.29 5.22 -15.16
C HIS A 166 -1.31 5.79 -14.19
N GLN A 167 -1.68 7.04 -14.45
CA GLN A 167 -2.73 7.74 -13.74
C GLN A 167 -3.65 8.43 -14.74
N THR A 168 -4.96 8.37 -14.49
CA THR A 168 -5.95 9.22 -15.13
C THR A 168 -6.73 9.99 -14.06
N SER A 169 -7.27 11.14 -14.40
CA SER A 169 -8.18 11.85 -13.51
C SER A 169 -9.24 12.60 -14.28
N TRP A 170 -10.44 12.68 -13.72
CA TRP A 170 -11.54 13.44 -14.28
C TRP A 170 -12.41 14.05 -13.17
N ARG A 171 -13.27 14.98 -13.56
CA ARG A 171 -14.23 15.63 -12.68
C ARG A 171 -15.64 15.43 -13.21
N GLU A 172 -16.57 15.19 -12.31
CA GLU A 172 -17.99 15.04 -12.60
C GLU A 172 -18.78 15.85 -11.56
N GLY A 173 -19.27 17.01 -11.97
CA GLY A 173 -19.90 17.99 -11.09
C GLY A 173 -19.01 18.43 -9.92
N ALA A 174 -19.38 18.01 -8.72
CA ALA A 174 -18.68 18.30 -7.46
C ALA A 174 -17.68 17.21 -7.02
N THR A 175 -17.58 16.11 -7.77
CA THR A 175 -16.71 14.97 -7.47
C THR A 175 -15.50 14.93 -8.40
N TYR A 176 -14.31 14.71 -7.83
CA TYR A 176 -13.06 14.52 -8.57
C TYR A 176 -12.56 13.09 -8.37
N TYR A 177 -12.28 12.41 -9.47
CA TYR A 177 -11.78 11.04 -9.52
C TYR A 177 -10.32 11.06 -9.96
N ARG A 178 -9.46 10.40 -9.20
CA ARG A 178 -8.07 10.11 -9.57
C ARG A 178 -7.86 8.60 -9.51
N VAL A 179 -7.49 8.00 -10.63
CA VAL A 179 -7.40 6.54 -10.77
C VAL A 179 -6.01 6.19 -11.25
N ASN A 180 -5.30 5.40 -10.45
CA ASN A 180 -4.06 4.75 -10.86
C ASN A 180 -4.43 3.34 -11.34
N TYR A 181 -3.81 2.85 -12.41
CA TYR A 181 -4.20 1.57 -13.02
C TYR A 181 -3.01 0.86 -13.66
N LEU A 182 -3.04 -0.47 -13.77
CA LEU A 182 -2.00 -1.25 -14.45
C LEU A 182 -2.51 -1.81 -15.77
N VAL A 183 -1.67 -1.75 -16.81
CA VAL A 183 -1.93 -2.30 -18.15
C VAL A 183 -1.07 -3.55 -18.33
N PRO A 184 -1.55 -4.63 -18.99
CA PRO A 184 -0.71 -5.78 -19.30
C PRO A 184 0.57 -5.36 -20.06
N GLY A 185 1.72 -5.84 -19.59
CA GLY A 185 3.04 -5.45 -20.12
C GLY A 185 3.73 -4.31 -19.36
N ASP A 186 3.08 -3.66 -18.39
CA ASP A 186 3.75 -2.66 -17.55
C ASP A 186 4.82 -3.31 -16.66
N ARG A 187 5.95 -2.60 -16.49
CA ARG A 187 6.94 -2.98 -15.49
C ARG A 187 6.54 -2.41 -14.13
N ILE A 188 6.32 -3.29 -13.17
CA ILE A 188 5.79 -2.99 -11.85
C ILE A 188 6.76 -3.36 -10.73
N TYR A 189 6.43 -2.82 -9.55
CA TYR A 189 7.17 -2.97 -8.31
C TYR A 189 6.19 -3.29 -7.18
N ALA A 190 6.49 -4.32 -6.39
CA ALA A 190 5.67 -4.77 -5.27
C ALA A 190 6.53 -5.29 -4.10
N ILE A 191 6.16 -5.01 -2.84
CA ILE A 191 6.94 -5.41 -1.65
C ILE A 191 6.11 -6.08 -0.54
N GLY A 192 6.42 -7.34 -0.19
CA GLY A 192 6.12 -7.93 1.12
C GLY A 192 6.00 -9.47 1.19
N ASP A 193 5.17 -10.01 2.11
CA ASP A 193 5.12 -11.46 2.48
C ASP A 193 4.80 -12.46 1.34
N MET A 194 5.84 -13.01 0.70
CA MET A 194 5.77 -14.11 -0.26
C MET A 194 5.58 -15.46 0.44
N ARG A 195 4.63 -16.27 -0.09
CA ARG A 195 4.36 -17.65 0.33
C ARG A 195 4.43 -18.59 -0.85
N THR A 196 5.19 -19.69 -0.71
CA THR A 196 5.28 -20.72 -1.73
C THR A 196 4.17 -21.76 -1.53
N LEU A 197 3.12 -21.69 -2.35
CA LEU A 197 2.07 -22.72 -2.37
C LEU A 197 2.64 -24.00 -2.99
N ARG A 198 3.03 -24.97 -2.15
CA ARG A 198 3.45 -26.30 -2.58
C ARG A 198 2.21 -27.18 -2.75
N ALA A 199 2.10 -27.87 -3.88
CA ALA A 199 0.93 -28.70 -4.27
C ALA A 199 0.60 -29.91 -3.35
N ALA A 200 1.20 -29.99 -2.15
CA ALA A 200 0.85 -30.95 -1.11
C ALA A 200 -0.20 -30.39 -0.12
N ASP A 201 -0.26 -29.07 0.09
CA ASP A 201 -1.25 -28.41 0.95
C ASP A 201 -2.44 -27.93 0.11
N GLY A 202 -3.27 -28.89 -0.31
CA GLY A 202 -4.44 -28.66 -1.14
C GLY A 202 -5.65 -28.13 -0.37
N THR A 203 -5.75 -26.82 -0.16
CA THR A 203 -7.02 -26.14 0.20
C THR A 203 -7.20 -24.84 -0.58
N LEU A 204 -7.36 -24.96 -1.90
CA LEU A 204 -8.07 -23.96 -2.70
C LEU A 204 -9.59 -24.20 -2.52
N ASP A 205 -10.08 -24.09 -1.29
CA ASP A 205 -11.36 -24.70 -0.89
C ASP A 205 -12.62 -23.86 -1.17
N ARG A 206 -12.60 -23.19 -2.33
CA ARG A 206 -13.77 -22.57 -2.96
C ARG A 206 -14.91 -23.57 -3.23
N ARG A 207 -14.72 -24.87 -2.99
CA ARG A 207 -15.76 -25.92 -3.08
C ARG A 207 -16.36 -26.28 -1.72
N ALA A 208 -15.59 -26.35 -0.63
CA ALA A 208 -16.16 -26.56 0.70
C ALA A 208 -16.98 -25.35 1.17
N ASP A 209 -16.50 -24.11 0.95
CA ASP A 209 -17.26 -22.90 1.30
C ASP A 209 -18.60 -22.85 0.54
N LEU A 210 -18.59 -23.22 -0.75
CA LEU A 210 -19.79 -23.31 -1.57
C LEU A 210 -20.70 -24.46 -1.11
N SER A 211 -20.14 -25.57 -0.62
CA SER A 211 -20.91 -26.67 -0.02
C SER A 211 -21.48 -26.36 1.37
N ALA A 212 -20.88 -25.39 2.10
CA ALA A 212 -21.40 -24.89 3.37
C ALA A 212 -22.58 -23.94 3.12
N LEU A 213 -22.45 -23.01 2.18
CA LEU A 213 -23.53 -22.11 1.75
C LEU A 213 -24.75 -22.87 1.19
N LEU A 214 -24.53 -23.97 0.46
CA LEU A 214 -25.60 -24.85 -0.05
C LEU A 214 -26.18 -25.82 0.99
N ARG A 215 -25.79 -25.72 2.27
CA ARG A 215 -26.42 -26.46 3.39
C ARG A 215 -27.17 -25.55 4.37
N GLU A 216 -27.08 -24.24 4.21
CA GLU A 216 -27.80 -23.25 5.01
C GLU A 216 -29.10 -22.76 4.33
N TRP A 217 -29.43 -23.35 3.18
CA TRP A 217 -30.67 -23.19 2.39
C TRP A 217 -31.28 -24.56 2.06
#